data_AF-A0A9D1G671-F1
#
_entry.id   AF-A0A9D1G671-F1
#
_cell.length_a   1.000
_cell.length_b   1.000
_cell.length_c   1.000
_cell.angle_alpha   90.00
_cell.angle_beta   90.00
_cell.angle_gamma   90.00
#
_symmetry.space_group_name_H-M   'P 1'
#
loop_
_entity.id
_entity.type
_entity.pdbx_description
1 polymer ?
#
loop_
_entity_poly.entity_id
_entity_poly.type
_entity_poly.pdbx_seq_one_letter_code
_entity_poly.pdbx_strand_id
1 'polypeptide(L)' 'MMLYPPMAELVDKVGSRYLLVNLVARRAREISQNAEEEGDVLDRKPISTAIEEVYTGKLTIRELDSRPEGEAEESE' A
#
# COMPACT_ATOMS: atom_id res chain seq x y z
N MET A 1 5.28 13.19 18.17
CA MET A 1 5.83 13.07 16.81
C MET A 1 4.66 13.20 15.85
N MET A 2 4.71 14.18 14.94
CA MET A 2 3.65 14.41 13.95
C MET A 2 3.66 13.25 12.94
N LEU A 3 2.48 12.75 12.58
CA LEU A 3 2.36 11.75 11.53
C LEU A 3 2.76 12.43 10.20
N TYR A 4 3.85 11.98 9.58
CA TYR A 4 4.24 12.42 8.24
C TYR A 4 4.19 11.22 7.30
N PRO A 5 3.65 11.39 6.08
CA PRO A 5 2.95 12.58 5.56
C PRO A 5 1.64 12.90 6.32
N PRO A 6 1.17 14.17 6.30
CA PRO A 6 -0.04 14.55 7.01
C PRO A 6 -1.26 13.81 6.47
N MET A 7 -2.15 13.38 7.39
CA MET A 7 -3.37 12.65 7.01
C MET A 7 -4.26 13.42 6.04
N ALA A 8 -4.30 14.75 6.13
CA ALA A 8 -5.08 15.58 5.20
C ALA A 8 -4.59 15.41 3.76
N GLU A 9 -3.27 15.47 3.53
CA GLU A 9 -2.68 15.32 2.19
C GLU A 9 -2.92 13.92 1.60
N LEU A 10 -2.89 12.88 2.45
CA LEU A 10 -3.22 11.52 2.03
C LEU A 10 -4.69 11.39 1.64
N VAL A 11 -5.59 12.02 2.41
CA VAL A 11 -7.03 12.01 2.12
C VAL A 11 -7.34 12.79 0.85
N ASP A 12 -6.68 13.93 0.60
CA ASP A 12 -6.88 14.73 -0.60
C ASP A 12 -6.49 13.97 -1.89
N LYS A 13 -5.51 13.06 -1.81
CA LYS A 13 -5.11 12.20 -2.93
C LYS A 13 -6.10 11.08 -3.24
N VAL A 14 -6.77 10.57 -2.20
CA VAL A 14 -7.64 9.39 -2.31
C VAL A 14 -9.13 9.78 -2.36
N GLY A 15 -9.48 10.97 -1.86
CA GLY A 15 -10.84 11.50 -1.79
C GLY A 15 -11.68 10.99 -0.61
N SER A 16 -11.22 9.96 0.12
CA SER A 16 -11.95 9.42 1.28
C SER A 16 -11.01 8.78 2.29
N ARG A 17 -11.25 9.05 3.58
CA ARG A 17 -10.52 8.43 4.70
C ARG A 17 -10.70 6.91 4.72
N TYR A 18 -11.90 6.42 4.46
CA TYR A 18 -12.17 4.98 4.46
C TYR A 18 -11.49 4.29 3.28
N LEU A 19 -11.50 4.91 2.10
CA LEU A 19 -10.79 4.38 0.94
C LEU A 19 -9.28 4.39 1.17
N LEU A 20 -8.74 5.44 1.77
CA LEU A 20 -7.32 5.52 2.12
C LEU A 20 -6.90 4.36 3.04
N VAL A 21 -7.67 4.07 4.09
CA VAL A 21 -7.36 2.97 5.01
C VAL A 21 -7.39 1.63 4.29
N ASN A 22 -8.40 1.37 3.45
CA ASN A 22 -8.48 0.12 2.70
C ASN A 22 -7.33 -0.01 1.67
N LEU A 23 -7.05 1.05 0.94
CA LEU A 23 -5.96 1.13 -0.05
C LEU A 23 -4.61 0.81 0.60
N VAL A 24 -4.29 1.49 1.70
CA VAL A 24 -3.05 1.28 2.44
C VAL A 24 -2.99 -0.12 3.05
N ALA A 25 -4.09 -0.62 3.62
CA ALA A 25 -4.12 -1.94 4.24
C ALA A 25 -3.93 -3.08 3.22
N ARG A 26 -4.56 -2.97 2.04
CA ARG A 26 -4.38 -3.95 0.96
C ARG A 26 -2.94 -3.93 0.46
N ARG A 27 -2.41 -2.75 0.14
CA ARG A 27 -1.03 -2.64 -0.36
C ARG A 27 0.02 -3.08 0.66
N ALA A 28 -0.18 -2.80 1.94
CA ALA A 28 0.72 -3.26 2.98
C ALA A 28 0.75 -4.79 3.11
N ARG A 29 -0.38 -5.47 2.86
CA ARG A 29 -0.42 -6.94 2.83
C ARG A 29 0.34 -7.49 1.63
N GLU A 30 0.13 -6.94 0.43
CA GLU A 30 0.89 -7.32 -0.78
C GLU A 30 2.40 -7.22 -0.53
N ILE A 31 2.87 -6.07 -0.03
CA ILE A 31 4.30 -5.87 0.27
C ILE A 31 4.82 -6.92 1.27
N SER A 32 4.00 -7.26 2.28
CA SER A 32 4.39 -8.26 3.28
C SER A 32 4.41 -9.67 2.72
N GLN A 33 3.45 -10.04 1.86
CA GLN A 33 3.34 -11.36 1.26
C GLN A 33 4.48 -11.59 0.27
N ASN A 34 4.73 -10.62 -0.63
CA ASN A 34 5.83 -10.72 -1.59
C ASN A 34 7.18 -10.88 -0.87
N ALA A 35 7.41 -10.14 0.21
CA ALA A 35 8.65 -10.28 0.99
C ALA A 35 8.75 -11.66 1.67
N GLU A 36 7.64 -12.22 2.14
CA GLU A 36 7.61 -13.56 2.72
C GLU A 36 7.88 -14.65 1.67
N GLU A 37 7.30 -14.52 0.48
CA GLU A 37 7.49 -15.43 -0.66
C GLU A 37 8.92 -15.37 -1.22
N GLU A 38 9.50 -14.19 -1.34
CA GLU A 38 10.87 -13.96 -1.81
C GLU A 38 11.93 -14.28 -0.73
N GLY A 39 11.52 -14.42 0.54
CA GLY A 39 12.42 -14.62 1.68
C GLY A 39 13.18 -13.34 2.08
N ASP A 40 12.66 -12.19 1.69
CA ASP A 40 13.28 -10.87 1.87
C ASP A 40 12.96 -10.26 3.24
N VAL A 41 13.99 -9.65 3.86
CA VAL A 41 13.82 -8.88 5.10
C VAL A 41 13.57 -7.41 4.75
N LEU A 42 12.36 -6.94 5.06
CA LEU A 42 11.99 -5.55 4.80
C LEU A 42 12.70 -4.57 5.74
N ASP A 43 13.44 -3.62 5.18
CA ASP A 43 14.06 -2.51 5.92
C ASP A 43 13.03 -1.57 6.58
N ARG A 44 11.80 -1.57 6.07
CA ARG A 44 10.72 -0.68 6.51
C ARG A 44 9.42 -1.45 6.66
N LYS A 45 8.60 -0.98 7.60
CA LYS A 45 7.26 -1.54 7.81
C LYS A 45 6.45 -1.43 6.51
N PRO A 46 5.76 -2.49 6.06
CA PRO A 46 4.95 -2.49 4.85
C PRO A 46 3.96 -1.32 4.79
N ILE A 47 3.33 -1.00 5.92
CA ILE A 47 2.37 0.10 6.03
C ILE A 47 3.00 1.48 5.79
N SER A 48 4.25 1.69 6.21
CA SER A 48 4.98 2.93 5.96
C SER A 48 5.29 3.08 4.48
N THR A 49 5.65 1.99 3.81
CA THR A 49 5.86 1.96 2.36
C THR A 49 4.57 2.22 1.60
N ALA A 50 3.46 1.58 1.97
CA ALA A 50 2.17 1.84 1.34
C ALA A 50 1.72 3.31 1.50
N ILE A 51 1.91 3.92 2.68
CA ILE A 51 1.59 5.34 2.92
C ILE A 51 2.42 6.25 2.01
N GLU A 52 3.71 5.96 1.85
CA GLU A 52 4.58 6.75 0.96
C GLU A 52 4.25 6.56 -0.52
N GLU A 53 3.85 5.37 -0.95
CA GLU A 53 3.39 5.15 -2.32
C GLU A 53 2.13 5.98 -2.63
N VAL A 54 1.16 6.03 -1.71
CA VAL A 54 0.00 6.94 -1.83
C VAL A 54 0.47 8.38 -1.90
N TYR A 55 1.36 8.78 -0.99
CA TYR A 55 1.84 10.15 -0.90
C TYR A 55 2.56 10.61 -2.17
N THR A 56 3.44 9.77 -2.71
CA THR A 56 4.18 10.04 -3.94
C THR A 56 3.32 9.89 -5.20
N GLY A 57 2.10 9.37 -5.08
CA GLY A 57 1.20 9.12 -6.20
C GLY A 57 1.54 7.86 -7.00
N LYS A 58 2.42 6.99 -6.47
CA LYS A 58 2.74 5.67 -7.04
C LYS A 58 1.63 4.63 -6.81
N LEU A 59 0.72 4.91 -5.88
CA LEU A 59 -0.44 4.09 -5.61
C LEU A 59 -1.70 4.95 -5.64
N THR A 60 -2.60 4.60 -6.54
CA THR A 60 -3.92 5.20 -6.69
C THR A 60 -5.03 4.16 -6.57
N ILE A 61 -6.26 4.59 -6.28
CA ILE A 61 -7.42 3.68 -6.21
C ILE A 61 -7.59 2.89 -7.51
N ARG A 62 -7.41 3.56 -8.66
CA ARG A 62 -7.59 2.95 -9.98
C ARG A 62 -6.63 1.79 -10.22
N GLU A 63 -5.37 1.94 -9.79
CA GLU A 63 -4.36 0.89 -9.92
C GLU A 63 -4.69 -0.32 -9.05
N LEU A 64 -5.21 -0.08 -7.83
CA LEU A 64 -5.59 -1.18 -6.94
C LEU A 64 -6.82 -1.94 -7.45
N ASP A 65 -7.81 -1.26 -8.02
CA ASP A 65 -9.01 -1.91 -8.59
C ASP A 65 -8.70 -2.68 -9.87
N SER A 66 -7.67 -2.26 -10.62
CA SER A 66 -7.24 -2.94 -11.85
C SER A 66 -6.38 -4.19 -11.59
N ARG A 67 -5.91 -4.39 -10.36
CA ARG A 67 -5.14 -5.57 -9.98
C ARG A 67 -6.10 -6.69 -9.59
N PRO A 68 -6.00 -7.89 -10.20
CA PRO A 68 -6.83 -9.00 -9.77
C PRO A 68 -6.60 -9.27 -8.28
N GLU A 69 -7.69 -9.44 -7.53
CA GLU A 69 -7.62 -9.84 -6.13
C GLU A 69 -7.15 -11.29 -6.06
N GLY A 70 -5.84 -11.50 -5.90
CA GLY A 70 -5.27 -12.81 -5.59
C GLY A 70 -4.73 -13.59 -6.78
N GLU A 71 -3.79 -13.02 -7.52
CA GLU A 71 -2.76 -13.84 -8.16
C GLU A 71 -1.60 -13.93 -7.16
N ALA A 72 -1.70 -14.91 -6.25
CA ALA A 72 -0.47 -15.57 -5.82
C ALA A 72 0.12 -16.12 -7.11
N GLU A 73 1.20 -15.51 -7.60
CA GLU A 73 1.98 -16.12 -8.67
C GLU A 73 2.50 -17.45 -8.10
N GLU A 74 1.75 -18.53 -8.32
CA GLU A 74 2.25 -19.90 -8.20
C GLU A 74 3.46 -19.98 -9.12
N SER A 75 4.62 -19.68 -8.56
CA SER A 75 5.91 -19.91 -9.21
C SER A 75 6.16 -21.42 -9.14
N GLU A 76 6.07 -22.08 -10.30
CA GLU A 76 6.44 -23.49 -10.53
C GLU A 76 7.89 -23.82 -10.12
#